data_AF-A0A402CN08-F1
#
_entry.id   AF-A0A402CN08-F1
#
_cell.length_a   1.000
_cell.length_b   1.000
_cell.length_c   1.000
_cell.angle_alpha   90.00
_cell.angle_beta   90.00
_cell.angle_gamma   90.00
#
_symmetry.space_group_name_H-M   'P 1'
#
loop_
_entity.id
_entity.type
_entity.pdbx_description
1 polymer ?
#
loop_
_entity_poly.entity_id
_entity_poly.type
_entity_poly.pdbx_seq_one_letter_code
_entity_poly.pdbx_strand_id
1 'polypeptide(L)'
;MEENTSRKHDPSADLTKAVIESLKAQGFNQSEIAEWYNVSRQAVSWHMRTYGGEKSPRQIVNEAWPWKTTAGHDKATAYRRLRDHGEFVQTGGGGMSEDKLDRLKKWWKKLRKENLVVEFDPSIPPIPGIASRGGFAYRARTVDDDMLIRVNEFTELTEEGEMIWRWPPDIDSLI
;
A
#
# COMPACT_ATOMS: atom_id res chain seq x y z
N MET A 1 -58.59 -12.71 9.21
CA MET A 1 -57.78 -12.20 10.33
C MET A 1 -56.34 -12.33 9.88
N GLU A 2 -55.65 -11.20 9.91
CA GLU A 2 -54.43 -10.91 9.16
C GLU A 2 -53.25 -11.79 9.54
N GLU A 3 -52.61 -12.35 8.52
CA GLU A 3 -51.29 -12.97 8.60
C GLU A 3 -50.26 -11.86 8.84
N ASN A 4 -49.90 -11.65 10.10
CA ASN A 4 -48.88 -10.68 10.47
C ASN A 4 -47.49 -11.29 10.22
N THR A 5 -47.10 -11.40 8.94
CA THR A 5 -45.71 -11.69 8.56
C THR A 5 -44.87 -10.45 8.83
N SER A 6 -44.40 -10.30 10.06
CA SER A 6 -43.27 -9.42 10.35
C SER A 6 -42.06 -10.00 9.62
N ARG A 7 -41.83 -9.55 8.37
CA ARG A 7 -40.56 -9.77 7.67
C ARG A 7 -39.48 -9.20 8.57
N LYS A 8 -38.69 -10.08 9.20
CA LYS A 8 -37.46 -9.68 9.89
C LYS A 8 -36.67 -8.82 8.91
N HIS A 9 -36.47 -7.56 9.26
CA HIS A 9 -35.63 -6.64 8.49
C HIS A 9 -34.26 -7.29 8.36
N ASP A 10 -33.86 -7.61 7.13
CA ASP A 10 -32.55 -8.16 6.83
C ASP A 10 -31.57 -7.00 6.76
N PRO A 11 -30.69 -6.80 7.75
CA PRO A 11 -29.76 -5.69 7.77
C PRO A 11 -28.84 -5.71 6.55
N SER A 12 -28.59 -6.88 5.95
CA SER A 12 -27.71 -7.02 4.79
C SER A 12 -28.26 -6.33 3.53
N ALA A 13 -29.58 -6.13 3.43
CA ALA A 13 -30.20 -5.43 2.31
C ALA A 13 -29.85 -3.93 2.28
N ASP A 14 -29.50 -3.36 3.43
CA ASP A 14 -29.14 -1.94 3.58
C ASP A 14 -27.62 -1.70 3.48
N LEU A 15 -26.81 -2.76 3.35
CA LEU A 15 -25.37 -2.67 3.22
C LEU A 15 -24.98 -2.21 1.80
N THR A 16 -24.89 -0.90 1.62
CA THR A 16 -24.46 -0.27 0.36
C THR A 16 -23.03 0.25 0.47
N LYS A 17 -22.39 0.55 -0.68
CA LYS A 17 -21.07 1.21 -0.72
C LYS A 17 -21.05 2.50 0.11
N ALA A 18 -22.04 3.38 -0.10
CA ALA A 18 -22.09 4.68 0.57
C ALA A 18 -22.19 4.54 2.11
N VAL A 19 -22.95 3.54 2.58
CA VAL A 19 -23.05 3.21 4.00
C VAL A 19 -21.70 2.71 4.54
N ILE A 20 -21.03 1.80 3.83
CA ILE A 20 -19.70 1.30 4.23
C ILE A 20 -18.68 2.45 4.29
N GLU A 21 -18.69 3.36 3.32
CA GLU A 21 -17.79 4.53 3.28
C GLU A 21 -18.06 5.49 4.44
N SER A 22 -19.34 5.77 4.74
CA SER A 22 -19.72 6.61 5.87
C SER A 22 -19.28 6.01 7.21
N LEU A 23 -19.44 4.70 7.41
CA LEU A 23 -19.02 4.02 8.64
C LEU A 23 -17.48 3.99 8.76
N LYS A 24 -16.77 3.78 7.65
CA LYS A 24 -15.30 3.91 7.65
C LYS A 24 -14.83 5.31 8.00
N ALA A 25 -15.51 6.36 7.51
CA ALA A 25 -15.20 7.74 7.86
C ALA A 25 -15.44 8.04 9.36
N GLN A 26 -16.36 7.29 9.99
CA GLN A 26 -16.60 7.34 11.45
C GLN A 26 -15.60 6.51 12.26
N GLY A 27 -14.65 5.83 11.61
CA GLY A 27 -13.58 5.07 12.26
C GLY A 27 -13.83 3.56 12.39
N PHE A 28 -14.98 3.05 11.92
CA PHE A 28 -15.27 1.62 11.98
C PHE A 28 -14.45 0.83 10.94
N ASN A 29 -13.99 -0.35 11.33
CA ASN A 29 -13.31 -1.28 10.44
C ASN A 29 -14.30 -2.27 9.78
N GLN A 30 -13.86 -2.95 8.71
CA GLN A 30 -14.75 -3.86 7.96
C GLN A 30 -15.26 -5.06 8.77
N SER A 31 -14.54 -5.49 9.82
CA SER A 31 -15.02 -6.57 10.69
C SER A 31 -16.17 -6.08 11.57
N GLU A 32 -16.04 -4.88 12.14
CA GLU A 32 -17.10 -4.24 12.95
C GLU A 32 -18.35 -3.99 12.10
N ILE A 33 -18.17 -3.48 10.87
CA ILE A 33 -19.28 -3.28 9.92
C ILE A 33 -19.93 -4.62 9.56
N ALA A 34 -19.13 -5.67 9.35
CA ALA A 34 -19.65 -7.00 9.05
C ALA A 34 -20.49 -7.56 10.21
N GLU A 35 -20.05 -7.37 11.46
CA GLU A 35 -20.81 -7.76 12.65
C GLU A 35 -22.13 -6.99 12.77
N TRP A 36 -22.12 -5.67 12.54
CA TRP A 36 -23.32 -4.82 12.63
C TRP A 36 -24.39 -5.21 11.60
N TYR A 37 -23.96 -5.58 10.40
CA TYR A 37 -24.85 -5.93 9.30
C TYR A 37 -25.10 -7.44 9.17
N ASN A 38 -24.56 -8.24 10.10
CA ASN A 38 -24.64 -9.71 10.10
C ASN A 38 -24.22 -10.33 8.74
N VAL A 39 -23.14 -9.81 8.17
CA VAL A 39 -22.54 -10.32 6.93
C VAL A 39 -21.12 -10.80 7.18
N SER A 40 -20.49 -11.43 6.18
CA SER A 40 -19.06 -11.69 6.25
C SER A 40 -18.25 -10.43 5.93
N ARG A 41 -17.05 -10.31 6.51
CA ARG A 41 -16.06 -9.28 6.10
C ARG A 41 -15.78 -9.33 4.58
N GLN A 42 -15.81 -10.52 3.99
CA GLN A 42 -15.61 -10.70 2.54
C GLN A 42 -16.76 -10.07 1.73
N ALA A 43 -18.00 -10.09 2.23
CA ALA A 43 -19.12 -9.42 1.60
C ALA A 43 -18.95 -7.88 1.63
N VAL A 44 -18.50 -7.31 2.76
CA VAL A 44 -18.16 -5.88 2.86
C VAL A 44 -17.05 -5.50 1.86
N SER A 45 -15.98 -6.30 1.80
CA SER A 45 -14.89 -6.09 0.84
C SER A 45 -15.34 -6.25 -0.62
N TRP A 46 -16.25 -7.19 -0.89
CA TRP A 46 -16.82 -7.39 -2.22
C TRP A 46 -17.67 -6.18 -2.64
N HIS A 47 -18.53 -5.65 -1.77
CA HIS A 47 -19.32 -4.44 -2.06
C HIS A 47 -18.43 -3.26 -2.44
N MET A 48 -17.37 -3.02 -1.67
CA MET A 48 -16.41 -1.94 -1.97
C MET A 48 -15.72 -2.16 -3.32
N ARG A 49 -15.27 -3.38 -3.62
CA ARG A 49 -14.62 -3.66 -4.91
C ARG A 49 -15.59 -3.56 -6.10
N THR A 50 -16.80 -4.07 -5.95
CA THR A 50 -17.79 -4.18 -7.04
C THR A 50 -18.38 -2.83 -7.42
N TYR A 51 -18.61 -1.94 -6.44
CA TYR A 51 -19.29 -0.66 -6.67
C TYR A 51 -18.32 0.54 -6.68
N GLY A 52 -17.02 0.29 -6.87
CA GLY A 52 -16.00 1.34 -7.01
C GLY A 52 -15.76 2.14 -5.74
N GLY A 53 -15.79 1.48 -4.59
CA GLY A 53 -15.50 2.08 -3.28
C GLY A 53 -14.10 2.69 -3.21
N GLU A 54 -13.92 3.66 -2.32
CA GLU A 54 -12.61 4.30 -2.09
C GLU A 54 -11.52 3.24 -1.86
N LYS A 55 -10.48 3.31 -2.69
CA LYS A 55 -9.32 2.44 -2.57
C LYS A 55 -8.59 2.80 -1.28
N SER A 56 -8.28 1.78 -0.49
CA SER A 56 -7.37 1.97 0.64
C SER A 56 -5.98 2.40 0.15
N PRO A 57 -5.20 3.13 0.96
CA PRO A 57 -3.80 3.47 0.64
C PRO A 57 -2.99 2.26 0.16
N ARG A 58 -3.18 1.11 0.81
CA ARG A 58 -2.51 -0.14 0.43
C ARG A 58 -2.88 -0.64 -0.96
N GLN A 59 -4.14 -0.48 -1.38
CA GLN A 59 -4.61 -0.85 -2.73
C GLN A 59 -4.05 0.10 -3.77
N ILE A 60 -4.04 1.41 -3.51
CA ILE A 60 -3.42 2.41 -4.40
C ILE A 60 -1.94 2.05 -4.62
N VAL A 61 -1.20 1.79 -3.54
CA VAL A 61 0.22 1.39 -3.60
C VAL A 61 0.43 0.03 -4.28
N ASN A 62 -0.54 -0.89 -4.22
CA ASN A 62 -0.48 -2.16 -4.97
C ASN A 62 -0.65 -1.93 -6.47
N GLU A 63 -1.59 -1.08 -6.87
CA GLU A 63 -1.86 -0.80 -8.28
C GLU A 63 -0.75 0.06 -8.91
N ALA A 64 -0.11 0.91 -8.11
CA ALA A 64 1.04 1.71 -8.51
C ALA A 64 2.38 0.95 -8.39
N TRP A 65 2.37 -0.33 -8.00
CA TRP A 65 3.59 -1.10 -7.79
C TRP A 65 4.35 -1.30 -9.10
N PRO A 66 5.63 -0.88 -9.20
CA PRO A 66 6.28 -0.68 -10.49
C PRO A 66 6.83 -1.95 -11.13
N TRP A 67 6.75 -3.11 -10.45
CA TRP A 67 7.43 -4.34 -10.88
C TRP A 67 6.58 -5.59 -10.73
N LYS A 68 6.80 -6.54 -11.64
CA LYS A 68 6.25 -7.90 -11.53
C LYS A 68 7.06 -8.74 -10.53
N THR A 69 6.73 -8.64 -9.26
CA THR A 69 7.39 -9.40 -8.18
C THR A 69 6.70 -10.73 -7.86
N THR A 70 7.48 -11.78 -7.60
CA THR A 70 6.97 -13.10 -7.14
C THR A 70 7.09 -13.29 -5.63
N ALA A 71 6.49 -14.37 -5.11
CA ALA A 71 6.67 -14.80 -3.72
C ALA A 71 8.16 -14.88 -3.32
N GLY A 72 8.49 -14.39 -2.13
CA GLY A 72 9.85 -14.33 -1.59
C GLY A 72 10.54 -12.97 -1.77
N HIS A 73 10.15 -12.18 -2.77
CA HIS A 73 10.63 -10.81 -2.92
C HIS A 73 10.17 -9.89 -1.78
N ASP A 74 9.01 -10.20 -1.19
CA ASP A 74 8.44 -9.52 -0.03
C ASP A 74 9.32 -9.57 1.22
N LYS A 75 10.31 -10.47 1.26
CA LYS A 75 11.30 -10.55 2.34
C LYS A 75 12.40 -9.49 2.23
N ALA A 76 12.65 -8.97 1.02
CA ALA A 76 13.67 -7.94 0.80
C ALA A 76 13.34 -6.67 1.59
N THR A 77 14.36 -6.03 2.16
CA THR A 77 14.17 -4.79 2.91
C THR A 77 13.65 -3.68 2.00
N ALA A 78 14.20 -3.56 0.78
CA ALA A 78 13.77 -2.56 -0.19
C ALA A 78 12.29 -2.70 -0.55
N TYR A 79 11.81 -3.93 -0.80
CA TYR A 79 10.39 -4.20 -1.03
C TYR A 79 9.52 -3.65 0.11
N ARG A 80 9.79 -4.07 1.35
CA ARG A 80 8.99 -3.65 2.52
C ARG A 80 9.02 -2.15 2.75
N ARG A 81 10.19 -1.52 2.57
CA ARG A 81 10.34 -0.07 2.76
C ARG A 81 9.64 0.74 1.66
N LEU A 82 9.62 0.27 0.42
CA LEU A 82 8.82 0.89 -0.64
C LEU A 82 7.32 0.78 -0.36
N ARG A 83 6.85 -0.36 0.16
CA ARG A 83 5.45 -0.48 0.62
C ARG A 83 5.09 0.53 1.70
N ASP A 84 5.96 0.69 2.69
CA ASP A 84 5.77 1.66 3.78
C ASP A 84 5.87 3.11 3.27
N HIS A 85 6.78 3.38 2.32
CA HIS A 85 6.91 4.68 1.68
C HIS A 85 5.64 5.07 0.91
N GLY A 86 5.09 4.14 0.11
CA GLY A 86 3.85 4.41 -0.61
C GLY A 86 2.67 4.63 0.32
N GLU A 87 2.59 3.88 1.43
CA GLU A 87 1.58 4.13 2.47
C GLU A 87 1.75 5.52 3.08
N PHE A 88 2.99 5.92 3.40
CA PHE A 88 3.28 7.25 3.93
C PHE A 88 2.88 8.36 2.96
N VAL A 89 3.20 8.26 1.67
CA VAL A 89 2.84 9.29 0.67
C VAL A 89 1.33 9.49 0.59
N GLN A 90 0.56 8.41 0.74
CA GLN A 90 -0.90 8.44 0.67
C GLN A 90 -1.56 8.97 1.96
N THR A 91 -0.89 8.87 3.11
CA THR A 91 -1.51 9.19 4.42
C THR A 91 -0.79 10.25 5.25
N GLY A 92 0.37 10.73 4.80
CA GLY A 92 1.27 11.55 5.63
C GLY A 92 1.80 10.82 6.87
N GLY A 93 1.75 9.49 6.89
CA GLY A 93 2.09 8.67 8.07
C GLY A 93 0.92 8.37 9.01
N GLY A 94 -0.28 8.86 8.72
CA GLY A 94 -1.49 8.55 9.48
C GLY A 94 -1.76 7.04 9.54
N GLY A 95 -2.01 6.53 10.75
CA GLY A 95 -2.28 5.10 11.00
C GLY A 95 -1.05 4.19 10.98
N MET A 96 0.16 4.72 10.72
CA MET A 96 1.41 3.96 10.81
C MET A 96 1.95 3.97 12.24
N SER A 97 2.49 2.84 12.71
CA SER A 97 3.12 2.77 14.03
C SER A 97 4.44 3.56 14.07
N GLU A 98 4.83 4.01 15.27
CA GLU A 98 6.09 4.73 15.48
C GLU A 98 7.32 3.93 15.02
N ASP A 99 7.39 2.62 15.35
CA ASP A 99 8.49 1.75 14.88
C ASP A 99 8.54 1.65 13.34
N LYS A 100 7.37 1.60 12.69
CA LYS A 100 7.31 1.56 11.22
C LYS A 100 7.84 2.85 10.61
N LEU A 101 7.42 4.00 11.15
CA LEU A 101 7.87 5.33 10.73
C LEU A 101 9.38 5.53 10.98
N ASP A 102 9.88 5.14 12.15
CA ASP A 102 11.32 5.22 12.48
C ASP A 102 12.17 4.39 11.51
N ARG A 103 11.76 3.15 11.22
CA ARG A 103 12.46 2.31 10.23
C ARG A 103 12.41 2.89 8.82
N LEU A 104 11.30 3.53 8.43
CA LEU A 104 11.16 4.19 7.14
C LEU A 104 12.10 5.41 7.04
N LYS A 105 12.12 6.27 8.06
CA LYS A 105 13.02 7.42 8.15
C LYS A 105 14.48 7.02 8.11
N LYS A 106 14.88 6.00 8.88
CA LYS A 106 16.24 5.43 8.83
C LYS A 106 16.62 4.93 7.44
N TRP A 107 15.67 4.32 6.74
CA TRP A 107 15.89 3.86 5.37
C TRP A 107 16.04 5.01 4.37
N TRP A 108 15.18 6.04 4.44
CA TRP A 108 15.37 7.24 3.63
C TRP A 108 16.70 7.94 3.91
N LYS A 109 17.07 8.06 5.19
CA LYS A 109 18.36 8.63 5.61
C LYS A 109 19.53 7.86 5.01
N LYS A 110 19.47 6.52 4.99
CA LYS A 110 20.46 5.68 4.32
C LYS A 110 20.53 6.01 2.83
N LEU A 111 19.38 5.98 2.14
CA LEU A 111 19.32 6.25 0.70
C LEU A 111 19.87 7.63 0.33
N ARG A 112 19.57 8.67 1.12
CA ARG A 112 20.12 10.01 0.93
C ARG A 112 21.61 10.08 1.21
N LYS A 113 22.04 9.63 2.39
CA LYS A 113 23.43 9.72 2.84
C LYS A 113 24.40 8.96 1.94
N GLU A 114 24.00 7.79 1.46
CA GLU A 114 24.81 6.93 0.61
C GLU A 114 24.55 7.17 -0.90
N ASN A 115 23.73 8.17 -1.24
CA ASN A 115 23.33 8.50 -2.61
C ASN A 115 22.83 7.28 -3.42
N LEU A 116 21.90 6.52 -2.82
CA LEU A 116 21.40 5.26 -3.35
C LEU A 116 19.99 5.37 -3.96
N VAL A 117 19.73 4.49 -4.93
CA VAL A 117 18.44 4.21 -5.55
C VAL A 117 18.14 2.71 -5.46
N VAL A 118 16.85 2.35 -5.40
CA VAL A 118 16.41 0.95 -5.45
C VAL A 118 16.23 0.52 -6.89
N GLU A 119 16.91 -0.55 -7.29
CA GLU A 119 16.71 -1.19 -8.57
C GLU A 119 16.00 -2.54 -8.37
N PHE A 120 15.13 -2.87 -9.32
CA PHE A 120 14.64 -4.23 -9.49
C PHE A 120 14.97 -4.73 -10.89
N ASP A 121 15.55 -5.91 -10.96
CA ASP A 121 15.78 -6.66 -12.20
C ASP A 121 15.72 -8.15 -11.83
N PRO A 122 14.81 -8.94 -12.43
CA PRO A 122 14.61 -10.34 -12.07
C PRO A 122 15.85 -11.23 -12.33
N SER A 123 16.81 -10.78 -13.13
CA SER A 123 18.08 -11.47 -13.37
C SER A 123 19.10 -11.29 -12.24
N ILE A 124 18.92 -10.30 -11.36
CA ILE A 124 19.82 -10.06 -10.23
C ILE A 124 19.78 -11.28 -9.29
N PRO A 125 20.92 -11.97 -9.08
CA PRO A 125 20.97 -13.12 -8.20
C PRO A 125 20.74 -12.70 -6.74
N PRO A 126 20.41 -13.64 -5.83
CA PRO A 126 20.35 -13.38 -4.41
C PRO A 126 21.59 -12.68 -3.87
N ILE A 127 21.38 -11.58 -3.13
CA ILE A 127 22.45 -10.84 -2.47
C ILE A 127 22.27 -10.95 -0.95
N PRO A 128 23.21 -11.58 -0.22
CA PRO A 128 23.16 -11.69 1.23
C PRO A 128 22.95 -10.33 1.92
N GLY A 129 22.02 -10.28 2.87
CA GLY A 129 21.68 -9.05 3.61
C GLY A 129 20.84 -8.02 2.83
N ILE A 130 20.60 -8.21 1.53
CA ILE A 130 19.79 -7.31 0.69
C ILE A 130 18.50 -7.99 0.25
N ALA A 131 18.63 -9.09 -0.50
CA ALA A 131 17.50 -9.80 -1.10
C ALA A 131 17.86 -11.29 -1.29
N SER A 132 17.33 -12.15 -0.42
CA SER A 132 17.59 -13.60 -0.48
C SER A 132 16.95 -14.30 -1.68
N ARG A 133 15.95 -13.70 -2.32
CA ARG A 133 15.32 -14.20 -3.55
C ARG A 133 15.98 -13.64 -4.83
N GLY A 134 16.87 -12.64 -4.71
CA GLY A 134 17.34 -11.86 -5.85
C GLY A 134 16.38 -10.73 -6.20
N GLY A 135 16.51 -10.18 -7.41
CA GLY A 135 15.63 -9.13 -7.90
C GLY A 135 16.02 -7.72 -7.46
N PHE A 136 16.13 -7.49 -6.14
CA PHE A 136 16.37 -6.17 -5.57
C PHE A 136 17.84 -5.87 -5.33
N ALA A 137 18.26 -4.66 -5.69
CA ALA A 137 19.57 -4.10 -5.36
C ALA A 137 19.48 -2.63 -4.94
N TYR A 138 20.45 -2.19 -4.14
CA TYR A 138 20.74 -0.76 -3.98
C TYR A 138 21.85 -0.39 -4.95
N ARG A 139 21.65 0.67 -5.73
CA ARG A 139 22.63 1.18 -6.69
C ARG A 139 22.97 2.62 -6.37
N ALA A 140 24.18 3.06 -6.73
CA ALA A 140 24.51 4.47 -6.72
C ALA A 140 23.61 5.21 -7.72
N ARG A 141 23.08 6.37 -7.32
CA ARG A 141 22.28 7.24 -8.20
C ARG A 141 23.12 7.76 -9.36
N THR A 142 22.45 7.91 -10.48
CA THR A 142 22.88 8.62 -11.69
C THR A 142 22.08 9.92 -11.80
N VAL A 143 22.42 10.74 -12.79
CA VAL A 143 21.73 12.02 -13.04
C VAL A 143 20.28 11.83 -13.49
N ASP A 144 19.91 10.64 -13.98
CA ASP A 144 18.56 10.32 -14.45
C ASP A 144 17.67 9.72 -13.35
N ASP A 145 18.23 9.44 -12.16
CA ASP A 145 17.49 8.83 -11.05
C ASP A 145 16.77 9.88 -10.19
N ASP A 146 15.59 10.32 -10.62
CA ASP A 146 14.78 11.31 -9.90
C ASP A 146 13.91 10.72 -8.76
N MET A 147 13.70 9.41 -8.76
CA MET A 147 12.82 8.70 -7.81
C MET A 147 13.60 7.87 -6.79
N LEU A 148 12.91 7.30 -5.79
CA LEU A 148 13.49 6.29 -4.88
C LEU A 148 13.85 5.00 -5.62
N ILE A 149 13.20 4.76 -6.76
CA ILE A 149 13.41 3.61 -7.63
C ILE A 149 14.14 4.02 -8.91
N ARG A 150 14.89 3.08 -9.49
CA ARG A 150 15.50 3.22 -10.81
C ARG A 150 14.51 2.73 -11.85
N VAL A 151 14.33 3.52 -12.91
CA VAL A 151 13.53 3.12 -14.06
C VAL A 151 14.42 2.36 -15.04
N ASN A 152 14.03 1.13 -15.37
CA ASN A 152 14.70 0.27 -16.33
C ASN A 152 13.65 -0.52 -17.15
N GLU A 153 14.09 -1.47 -17.98
CA GLU A 153 13.19 -2.27 -18.84
C GLU A 153 12.17 -3.14 -18.09
N PHE A 154 12.37 -3.36 -16.78
CA PHE A 154 11.46 -4.15 -15.94
C PHE A 154 10.45 -3.28 -15.17
N THR A 155 10.55 -1.96 -15.30
CA THR A 155 9.73 -0.99 -14.57
C THR A 155 8.51 -0.58 -15.39
N GLU A 156 7.32 -0.82 -14.85
CA GLU A 156 6.02 -0.39 -15.39
C GLU A 156 5.45 0.71 -14.48
N LEU A 157 5.58 1.98 -14.90
CA LEU A 157 5.07 3.12 -14.13
C LEU A 157 3.67 3.53 -14.57
N THR A 158 2.82 3.78 -13.58
CA THR A 158 1.58 4.51 -13.74
C THR A 158 1.80 5.98 -13.37
N GLU A 159 0.92 6.89 -13.78
CA GLU A 159 0.97 8.31 -13.36
C GLU A 159 0.98 8.44 -11.83
N GLU A 160 0.14 7.65 -11.15
CA GLU A 160 0.12 7.57 -9.68
C GLU A 160 1.45 7.02 -9.12
N GLY A 161 2.04 6.02 -9.78
CA GLY A 161 3.36 5.48 -9.42
C GLY A 161 4.47 6.51 -9.50
N GLU A 162 4.50 7.34 -10.55
CA GLU A 162 5.49 8.41 -10.67
C GLU A 162 5.43 9.41 -9.51
N MET A 163 4.24 9.68 -8.99
CA MET A 163 4.06 10.53 -7.83
C MET A 163 4.45 9.80 -6.54
N ILE A 164 4.01 8.55 -6.37
CA ILE A 164 4.26 7.76 -5.16
C ILE A 164 5.74 7.48 -4.95
N TRP A 165 6.52 7.22 -6.00
CA TRP A 165 7.92 6.78 -5.86
C TRP A 165 8.93 7.93 -5.76
N ARG A 166 8.48 9.18 -5.75
CA ARG A 166 9.32 10.35 -5.50
C ARG A 166 9.61 10.54 -4.01
N TRP A 167 10.64 11.33 -3.73
CA TRP A 167 10.89 11.75 -2.35
C TRP A 167 9.70 12.54 -1.79
N PRO A 168 9.38 12.37 -0.49
CA PRO A 168 8.50 13.32 0.19
C PRO A 168 9.04 14.75 0.00
N PRO A 169 8.17 15.75 -0.24
CA PRO A 169 8.60 17.12 -0.52
C PRO A 169 9.35 17.77 0.67
N ASP A 170 9.06 17.32 1.88
CA ASP A 170 9.63 17.76 3.15
C ASP A 170 10.71 16.80 3.69
N ILE A 171 11.32 15.99 2.81
CA ILE A 171 12.24 14.90 3.21
C ILE A 171 13.33 15.34 4.19
N ASP A 172 13.92 16.52 4.03
CA ASP A 172 15.00 17.00 4.89
C ASP A 172 14.54 17.29 6.33
N SER A 173 13.25 17.57 6.53
CA SER A 173 12.66 17.72 7.87
C SER A 173 12.27 16.36 8.48
N LEU A 174 12.17 15.31 7.66
CA LEU A 174 11.77 13.97 8.10
C LEU A 174 12.95 13.09 8.58
N ILE A 175 14.21 13.40 8.22
CA ILE A 175 15.39 12.52 8.42
C ILE A 175 16.56 13.12 9.21
#